data_AF-A0A4S5EPJ4-F1
#
_entry.id   AF-A0A4S5EPJ4-F1
#
_cell.length_a   1.000
_cell.length_b   1.000
_cell.length_c   1.000
_cell.angle_alpha   90.00
_cell.angle_beta   90.00
_cell.angle_gamma   90.00
#
_symmetry.space_group_name_H-M   'P 1'
#
loop_
_entity.id
_entity.type
_entity.pdbx_description
1 polymer ?
#
loop_
_entity_poly.entity_id
_entity_poly.type
_entity_poly.pdbx_seq_one_letter_code
_entity_poly.pdbx_strand_id
1 'polypeptide(L)'
;MPDEYPTAAAPGPDPAPETERAPETEHDDAAADPAAVFSAFCEAALWPGLGRTTAARLPAAGITRPGNVDVGRLGTVEGVTGPRARRLADSFRAAAGTYAVVELLVAADLPARLARGATDRLGPTAAEALRADPWMLLTATDAEIGQADRFARRRGLHRDDPRRGPAVLTHLLGRAATRAGDTAGPVGAVLQAAAREGVADPRRALDAALDDGRIIAVGDRIALERYAMAEQSIADGIERLVATAEPLREGAPRVRRRPDDDSDEDSDEDSDEDAAEA
;
A
#
# COMPACT_ATOMS: atom_id res chain seq x y z
N MET A 1 64.25 -67.64 -9.97
CA MET A 1 63.18 -67.89 -10.96
C MET A 1 62.34 -69.04 -10.40
N PRO A 2 61.06 -68.84 -10.06
CA PRO A 2 60.09 -68.18 -10.94
C PRO A 2 59.26 -67.04 -10.31
N ASP A 3 58.84 -66.15 -11.22
CA ASP A 3 57.58 -65.40 -11.36
C ASP A 3 56.98 -64.64 -10.17
N GLU A 4 57.36 -63.36 -10.09
CA GLU A 4 56.51 -62.30 -9.54
C GLU A 4 55.61 -61.74 -10.65
N TYR A 5 54.30 -61.97 -10.54
CA TYR A 5 53.28 -61.19 -11.26
C TYR A 5 52.77 -60.08 -10.34
N PRO A 6 52.83 -58.79 -10.72
CA PRO A 6 52.24 -57.72 -9.93
C PRO A 6 50.72 -57.63 -10.15
N THR A 7 49.99 -57.77 -9.06
CA THR A 7 48.55 -57.52 -8.91
C THR A 7 48.20 -56.08 -9.30
N ALA A 8 47.30 -55.91 -10.27
CA ALA A 8 46.74 -54.63 -10.66
C ALA A 8 45.87 -54.05 -9.52
N ALA A 9 46.16 -52.81 -9.12
CA ALA A 9 45.35 -52.03 -8.22
C ALA A 9 44.06 -51.55 -8.93
N ALA A 10 42.92 -51.64 -8.23
CA ALA A 10 41.63 -51.19 -8.71
C ALA A 10 41.58 -49.66 -8.91
N PRO A 11 40.83 -49.15 -9.90
CA PRO A 11 40.65 -47.72 -10.12
C PRO A 11 39.82 -47.09 -8.99
N GLY A 12 40.29 -45.96 -8.46
CA GLY A 12 39.57 -45.14 -7.48
C GLY A 12 38.29 -44.52 -8.06
N PRO A 13 37.34 -44.08 -7.21
CA PRO A 13 36.07 -43.54 -7.67
C PRO A 13 36.26 -42.18 -8.37
N ASP A 14 35.51 -41.99 -9.46
CA ASP A 14 35.42 -40.73 -10.21
C ASP A 14 35.05 -39.55 -9.29
N PRO A 15 35.64 -38.36 -9.47
CA PRO A 15 35.21 -37.17 -8.76
C PRO A 15 33.78 -36.78 -9.20
N ALA A 16 32.93 -36.51 -8.21
CA ALA A 16 31.57 -36.01 -8.44
C ALA A 16 31.58 -34.71 -9.26
N PRO A 17 30.59 -34.48 -10.14
CA PRO A 17 30.55 -33.28 -10.96
C PRO A 17 30.40 -32.05 -10.07
N GLU A 18 31.36 -31.13 -10.19
CA GLU A 18 31.29 -29.80 -9.61
C GLU A 18 29.99 -29.14 -10.08
N THR A 19 29.11 -28.85 -9.13
CA THR A 19 27.88 -28.12 -9.40
C THR A 19 28.32 -26.70 -9.79
N GLU A 20 28.32 -26.40 -11.09
CA GLU A 20 28.45 -25.04 -11.60
C GLU A 20 27.43 -24.17 -10.88
N ARG A 21 27.93 -23.37 -9.93
CA ARG A 21 27.14 -22.39 -9.22
C ARG A 21 26.73 -21.36 -10.27
N ALA A 22 25.46 -21.42 -10.69
CA ALA A 22 24.84 -20.41 -11.52
C ALA A 22 25.21 -19.02 -10.98
N PRO A 23 25.47 -18.03 -11.85
CA PRO A 23 25.85 -16.71 -11.38
C PRO A 23 24.72 -16.18 -10.51
N GLU A 24 25.01 -15.99 -9.22
CA GLU A 24 24.20 -15.17 -8.35
C GLU A 24 24.19 -13.80 -9.02
N THR A 25 23.14 -13.48 -9.78
CA THR A 25 22.89 -12.13 -10.26
C THR A 25 22.77 -11.27 -9.02
N GLU A 26 23.88 -10.65 -8.62
CA GLU A 26 23.91 -9.38 -7.92
C GLU A 26 22.93 -8.50 -8.69
N HIS A 27 21.70 -8.40 -8.19
CA HIS A 27 20.79 -7.35 -8.62
C HIS A 27 21.45 -6.10 -8.11
N ASP A 28 22.31 -5.55 -8.95
CA ASP A 28 22.92 -4.24 -8.78
C ASP A 28 21.76 -3.30 -8.50
N ASP A 29 21.60 -2.94 -7.23
CA ASP A 29 20.63 -2.02 -6.70
C ASP A 29 21.10 -0.63 -7.15
N ALA A 30 21.14 -0.45 -8.47
CA ALA A 30 21.81 0.65 -9.14
C ALA A 30 21.14 1.92 -8.65
N ALA A 31 21.77 2.53 -7.65
CA ALA A 31 21.26 3.71 -7.00
C ALA A 31 20.98 4.74 -8.09
N ALA A 32 19.74 5.24 -8.13
CA ALA A 32 19.38 6.28 -9.09
C ALA A 32 20.39 7.43 -8.98
N ASP A 33 20.73 8.03 -10.12
CA ASP A 33 21.60 9.21 -10.14
C ASP A 33 21.08 10.26 -9.15
N PRO A 34 21.86 10.62 -8.11
CA PRO A 34 21.43 11.58 -7.09
C PRO A 34 20.97 12.92 -7.66
N ALA A 35 21.50 13.34 -8.82
CA ALA A 35 21.06 14.55 -9.50
C ALA A 35 19.66 14.39 -10.09
N ALA A 36 19.36 13.23 -10.71
CA ALA A 36 18.04 12.92 -11.23
C ALA A 36 16.99 12.82 -10.12
N VAL A 37 17.32 12.18 -8.99
CA VAL A 37 16.44 12.12 -7.80
C VAL A 37 16.11 13.53 -7.29
N PHE A 38 17.14 14.38 -7.15
CA PHE A 38 16.97 15.74 -6.66
C PHE A 38 16.11 16.61 -7.60
N SER A 39 16.33 16.49 -8.91
CA SER A 39 15.51 17.13 -9.95
C SER A 39 14.06 16.66 -9.85
N ALA A 40 13.81 15.34 -9.79
CA ALA A 40 12.47 14.79 -9.68
C ALA A 40 11.73 15.24 -8.40
N PHE A 41 12.44 15.32 -7.26
CA PHE A 41 11.88 15.85 -6.00
C PHE A 41 11.45 17.32 -6.13
N CYS A 42 12.28 18.16 -6.76
CA CYS A 42 11.96 19.57 -6.98
C CYS A 42 10.81 19.76 -7.97
N GLU A 43 10.80 19.02 -9.08
CA GLU A 43 9.76 19.08 -10.12
C GLU A 43 8.41 18.60 -9.62
N ALA A 44 8.39 17.59 -8.74
CA ALA A 44 7.19 17.11 -8.07
C ALA A 44 6.67 18.07 -6.98
N ALA A 45 7.30 19.23 -6.79
CA ALA A 45 6.94 20.23 -5.76
C ALA A 45 6.87 19.62 -4.35
N LEU A 46 7.83 18.75 -4.03
CA LEU A 46 7.92 18.06 -2.73
C LEU A 46 8.80 18.80 -1.73
N TRP A 47 9.51 19.85 -2.15
CA TRP A 47 10.24 20.76 -1.25
C TRP A 47 9.31 21.87 -0.74
N PRO A 48 8.90 21.87 0.55
CA PRO A 48 7.97 22.86 1.06
C PRO A 48 8.55 24.29 1.00
N GLY A 49 7.77 25.23 0.46
CA GLY A 49 8.16 26.64 0.34
C GLY A 49 9.04 26.98 -0.87
N LEU A 50 9.51 25.99 -1.63
CA LEU A 50 10.21 26.18 -2.89
C LEU A 50 9.20 26.31 -4.04
N GLY A 51 9.15 27.49 -4.66
CA GLY A 51 8.31 27.71 -5.85
C GLY A 51 8.99 27.20 -7.12
N ARG A 52 8.20 26.87 -8.15
CA ARG A 52 8.69 26.38 -9.46
C ARG A 52 9.77 27.27 -10.09
N THR A 53 9.58 28.59 -10.04
CA THR A 53 10.56 29.56 -10.57
C THR A 53 11.89 29.51 -9.82
N THR A 54 11.86 29.39 -8.49
CA THR A 54 13.09 29.25 -7.69
C THR A 54 13.74 27.89 -7.93
N ALA A 55 12.95 26.82 -8.03
CA ALA A 55 13.44 25.48 -8.33
C ALA A 55 14.22 25.43 -9.66
N ALA A 56 13.69 26.05 -10.72
CA ALA A 56 14.36 26.13 -12.02
C ALA A 56 15.71 26.87 -12.00
N ARG A 57 15.95 27.72 -10.98
CA ARG A 57 17.19 28.49 -10.83
C ARG A 57 18.25 27.78 -9.98
N LEU A 58 17.89 26.69 -9.28
CA LEU A 58 18.81 25.94 -8.41
C LEU A 58 20.06 25.42 -9.14
N PRO A 59 19.96 24.85 -10.36
CA PRO A 59 21.14 24.33 -11.06
C PRO A 59 22.17 25.41 -11.38
N ALA A 60 21.73 26.62 -11.74
CA ALA A 60 22.62 27.76 -12.01
C ALA A 60 23.39 28.23 -10.77
N ALA A 61 22.84 28.00 -9.57
CA ALA A 61 23.51 28.24 -8.29
C ALA A 61 24.36 27.03 -7.83
N GLY A 62 24.53 26.00 -8.67
CA GLY A 62 25.25 24.78 -8.33
C GLY A 62 24.50 23.89 -7.33
N ILE A 63 23.18 24.02 -7.20
CA ILE A 63 22.34 23.20 -6.32
C ILE A 63 21.65 22.12 -7.17
N THR A 64 22.23 20.93 -7.22
CA THR A 64 21.77 19.82 -8.07
C THR A 64 21.61 18.50 -7.31
N ARG A 65 21.95 18.48 -6.01
CA ARG A 65 21.89 17.30 -5.14
C ARG A 65 21.66 17.74 -3.69
N PRO A 66 21.19 16.85 -2.79
CA PRO A 66 20.90 17.18 -1.40
C PRO A 66 22.06 17.86 -0.67
N GLY A 67 23.29 17.37 -0.87
CA GLY A 67 24.49 17.91 -0.25
C GLY A 67 24.86 19.34 -0.67
N ASN A 68 24.21 19.90 -1.71
CA ASN A 68 24.40 21.28 -2.13
C ASN A 68 23.40 22.24 -1.46
N VAL A 69 22.44 21.73 -0.68
CA VAL A 69 21.40 22.54 -0.03
C VAL A 69 21.95 23.15 1.26
N ASP A 70 22.64 24.26 1.11
CA ASP A 70 23.12 25.09 2.22
C ASP A 70 22.64 26.54 2.09
N VAL A 71 22.65 27.26 3.22
CA VAL A 71 22.14 28.64 3.30
C VAL A 71 22.93 29.60 2.40
N GLY A 72 24.23 29.36 2.23
CA GLY A 72 25.10 30.20 1.41
C GLY A 72 24.74 30.09 -0.06
N ARG A 73 24.70 28.86 -0.60
CA ARG A 73 24.31 28.62 -2.01
C ARG A 73 22.86 29.00 -2.28
N LEU A 74 21.94 28.71 -1.35
CA LEU A 74 20.55 29.17 -1.50
C LEU A 74 20.46 30.69 -1.56
N GLY A 75 21.32 31.42 -0.84
CA GLY A 75 21.39 32.88 -0.89
C GLY A 75 21.95 33.45 -2.20
N THR A 76 22.62 32.65 -3.04
CA THR A 76 23.07 33.09 -4.38
C THR A 76 21.99 32.91 -5.45
N VAL A 77 20.86 32.26 -5.12
CA VAL A 77 19.73 32.08 -6.05
C VAL A 77 18.95 33.39 -6.16
N GLU A 78 18.75 33.86 -7.38
CA GLU A 78 18.00 35.09 -7.66
C GLU A 78 16.60 35.06 -7.02
N GLY A 79 16.29 36.06 -6.19
CA GLY A 79 15.01 36.17 -5.47
C GLY A 79 14.97 35.44 -4.11
N VAL A 80 16.07 34.82 -3.67
CA VAL A 80 16.18 34.17 -2.37
C VAL A 80 16.97 35.04 -1.40
N THR A 81 16.27 35.66 -0.45
CA THR A 81 16.89 36.45 0.63
C THR A 81 17.49 35.54 1.70
N GLY A 82 18.43 36.05 2.52
CA GLY A 82 19.03 35.28 3.63
C GLY A 82 18.01 34.61 4.57
N PRO A 83 16.97 35.31 5.06
CA PRO A 83 15.90 34.68 5.84
C PRO A 83 15.14 33.60 5.07
N ARG A 84 14.90 33.78 3.77
CA ARG A 84 14.24 32.78 2.92
C ARG A 84 15.15 31.56 2.68
N ALA A 85 16.45 31.76 2.47
CA ALA A 85 17.43 30.69 2.31
C ALA A 85 17.47 29.78 3.55
N ARG A 86 17.48 30.37 4.76
CA ARG A 86 17.41 29.60 6.01
C ARG A 86 16.13 28.76 6.08
N ARG A 87 14.96 29.38 5.84
CA ARG A 87 13.67 28.65 5.84
C ARG A 87 13.63 27.52 4.82
N LEU A 88 14.20 27.70 3.63
CA LEU A 88 14.28 26.67 2.61
C LEU A 88 15.22 25.53 3.01
N ALA A 89 16.36 25.83 3.64
CA ALA A 89 17.26 24.81 4.16
C ALA A 89 16.61 24.02 5.32
N ASP A 90 15.90 24.70 6.22
CA ASP A 90 15.12 24.06 7.29
C ASP A 90 14.01 23.15 6.73
N SER A 91 13.25 23.64 5.74
CA SER A 91 12.17 22.86 5.14
C SER A 91 12.67 21.68 4.31
N PHE A 92 13.84 21.80 3.67
CA PHE A 92 14.48 20.67 2.99
C PHE A 92 14.86 19.57 3.97
N ARG A 93 15.48 19.94 5.11
CA ARG A 93 15.80 18.99 6.18
C ARG A 93 14.56 18.31 6.74
N ALA A 94 13.48 19.08 6.95
CA ALA A 94 12.20 18.51 7.39
C ALA A 94 11.59 17.54 6.36
N ALA A 95 11.87 17.71 5.07
CA ALA A 95 11.40 16.85 3.99
C ALA A 95 12.29 15.61 3.74
N ALA A 96 13.25 15.29 4.61
CA ALA A 96 14.16 14.16 4.44
C ALA A 96 13.43 12.81 4.26
N GLY A 97 12.34 12.58 4.99
CA GLY A 97 11.52 11.36 4.84
C GLY A 97 10.88 11.25 3.45
N THR A 98 10.31 12.36 2.95
CA THR A 98 9.75 12.43 1.58
C THR A 98 10.84 12.24 0.52
N TYR A 99 12.02 12.85 0.72
CA TYR A 99 13.15 12.67 -0.18
C TYR A 99 13.59 11.21 -0.27
N ALA A 100 13.68 10.52 0.87
CA ALA A 100 14.01 9.09 0.92
C ALA A 100 12.99 8.22 0.16
N VAL A 101 11.71 8.58 0.16
CA VAL A 101 10.72 7.89 -0.68
C VAL A 101 10.96 8.18 -2.17
N VAL A 102 11.30 9.41 -2.55
CA VAL A 102 11.63 9.74 -3.94
C VAL A 102 12.83 8.96 -4.45
N GLU A 103 13.87 8.77 -3.64
CA GLU A 103 15.02 7.90 -3.98
C GLU A 103 14.55 6.49 -4.37
N LEU A 104 13.68 5.89 -3.56
CA LEU A 104 13.16 4.54 -3.82
C LEU A 104 12.30 4.50 -5.10
N LEU A 105 11.46 5.51 -5.31
CA LEU A 105 10.58 5.57 -6.48
C LEU A 105 11.38 5.77 -7.77
N VAL A 106 12.32 6.72 -7.79
CA VAL A 106 13.12 7.00 -8.99
C VAL A 106 14.02 5.82 -9.35
N ALA A 107 14.61 5.12 -8.37
CA ALA A 107 15.36 3.89 -8.62
C ALA A 107 14.51 2.78 -9.25
N ALA A 108 13.20 2.80 -8.99
CA ALA A 108 12.22 1.91 -9.59
C ALA A 108 11.54 2.45 -10.85
N ASP A 109 12.03 3.56 -11.42
CA ASP A 109 11.44 4.23 -12.58
C ASP A 109 9.97 4.62 -12.35
N LEU A 110 9.68 5.08 -11.13
CA LEU A 110 8.36 5.54 -10.70
C LEU A 110 8.30 7.04 -10.50
N PRO A 111 7.13 7.67 -10.72
CA PRO A 111 7.01 9.11 -10.63
C PRO A 111 7.11 9.61 -9.18
N ALA A 112 7.99 10.57 -8.94
CA ALA A 112 8.24 11.14 -7.60
C ALA A 112 6.99 11.68 -6.91
N ARG A 113 5.95 12.12 -7.65
CA ARG A 113 4.69 12.64 -7.09
C ARG A 113 4.00 11.67 -6.13
N LEU A 114 4.22 10.35 -6.29
CA LEU A 114 3.66 9.33 -5.39
C LEU A 114 4.21 9.46 -3.96
N ALA A 115 5.38 10.07 -3.77
CA ALA A 115 6.01 10.21 -2.47
C ALA A 115 5.16 10.99 -1.46
N ARG A 116 4.36 11.96 -1.92
CA ARG A 116 3.47 12.74 -1.05
C ARG A 116 2.44 11.85 -0.37
N GLY A 117 1.68 11.08 -1.16
CA GLY A 117 0.69 10.15 -0.60
C GLY A 117 1.32 9.13 0.34
N ALA A 118 2.49 8.62 -0.04
CA ALA A 118 3.22 7.65 0.79
C ALA A 118 3.58 8.25 2.16
N THR A 119 4.14 9.46 2.22
CA THR A 119 4.46 10.11 3.49
C THR A 119 3.24 10.57 4.28
N ASP A 120 2.17 11.01 3.60
CA ASP A 120 0.95 11.45 4.26
C ASP A 120 0.24 10.26 4.94
N ARG A 121 0.29 9.07 4.33
CA ARG A 121 -0.33 7.86 4.87
C ARG A 121 0.56 7.09 5.85
N LEU A 122 1.84 6.92 5.53
CA LEU A 122 2.77 6.07 6.30
C LEU A 122 3.64 6.85 7.27
N GLY A 123 3.60 8.19 7.22
CA GLY A 123 4.34 9.05 8.11
C GLY A 123 5.85 9.15 7.79
N PRO A 124 6.67 9.59 8.76
CA PRO A 124 8.09 9.88 8.55
C PRO A 124 8.94 8.67 8.12
N THR A 125 8.54 7.46 8.49
CA THR A 125 9.23 6.20 8.17
C THR A 125 8.71 5.53 6.89
N ALA A 126 7.96 6.26 6.06
CA ALA A 126 7.37 5.74 4.82
C ALA A 126 8.36 4.98 3.93
N ALA A 127 9.60 5.47 3.82
CA ALA A 127 10.63 4.80 3.04
C ALA A 127 11.01 3.42 3.62
N GLU A 128 11.08 3.28 4.94
CA GLU A 128 11.35 2.00 5.61
C GLU A 128 10.17 1.04 5.45
N ALA A 129 8.95 1.52 5.65
CA ALA A 129 7.74 0.75 5.44
C ALA A 129 7.64 0.22 3.99
N LEU A 130 7.93 1.06 2.99
CA LEU A 130 7.94 0.65 1.58
C LEU A 130 9.07 -0.32 1.23
N ARG A 131 10.20 -0.29 1.93
CA ARG A 131 11.25 -1.32 1.78
C ARG A 131 10.79 -2.64 2.39
N ALA A 132 10.12 -2.60 3.53
CA ALA A 132 9.61 -3.78 4.21
C ALA A 132 8.43 -4.43 3.47
N ASP A 133 7.54 -3.65 2.87
CA ASP A 133 6.45 -4.13 2.02
C ASP A 133 6.23 -3.18 0.82
N PRO A 134 6.74 -3.54 -0.37
CA PRO A 134 6.59 -2.74 -1.57
C PRO A 134 5.14 -2.51 -2.03
N TRP A 135 4.21 -3.41 -1.71
CA TRP A 135 2.82 -3.29 -2.13
C TRP A 135 2.00 -2.35 -1.26
N MET A 136 2.54 -1.86 -0.14
CA MET A 136 1.98 -0.71 0.59
C MET A 136 1.86 0.53 -0.30
N LEU A 137 2.61 0.61 -1.40
CA LEU A 137 2.46 1.66 -2.40
C LEU A 137 1.01 1.77 -2.92
N LEU A 138 0.29 0.65 -3.06
CA LEU A 138 -1.08 0.61 -3.57
C LEU A 138 -2.14 1.17 -2.60
N THR A 139 -1.84 1.15 -1.31
CA THR A 139 -2.76 1.59 -0.25
C THR A 139 -2.39 2.98 0.27
N ALA A 140 -1.13 3.38 0.12
CA ALA A 140 -0.62 4.66 0.52
C ALA A 140 -0.68 5.74 -0.58
N THR A 141 -0.82 5.35 -1.84
CA THR A 141 -0.75 6.29 -2.99
C THR A 141 -1.81 5.96 -4.04
N ASP A 142 -1.86 6.78 -5.10
CA ASP A 142 -2.63 6.55 -6.33
C ASP A 142 -1.88 5.66 -7.35
N ALA A 143 -0.88 4.89 -6.90
CA ALA A 143 -0.13 3.99 -7.77
C ALA A 143 -1.01 2.89 -8.37
N GLU A 144 -0.70 2.56 -9.63
CA GLU A 144 -1.31 1.44 -10.33
C GLU A 144 -0.65 0.11 -9.92
N ILE A 145 -1.38 -1.00 -10.04
CA ILE A 145 -0.88 -2.36 -9.70
C ILE A 145 0.44 -2.67 -10.43
N GLY A 146 0.53 -2.31 -11.71
CA GLY A 146 1.76 -2.48 -12.49
C GLY A 146 2.96 -1.68 -11.97
N GLN A 147 2.73 -0.52 -11.34
CA GLN A 147 3.77 0.29 -10.72
C GLN A 147 4.27 -0.34 -9.41
N ALA A 148 3.36 -0.79 -8.55
CA ALA A 148 3.74 -1.51 -7.33
C ALA A 148 4.47 -2.82 -7.64
N ASP A 149 4.02 -3.57 -8.65
CA ASP A 149 4.73 -4.78 -9.08
C ASP A 149 6.14 -4.47 -9.62
N ARG A 150 6.33 -3.35 -10.31
CA ARG A 150 7.67 -2.90 -10.74
C ARG A 150 8.55 -2.55 -9.55
N PHE A 151 7.98 -1.85 -8.57
CA PHE A 151 8.66 -1.47 -7.34
C PHE A 151 9.12 -2.70 -6.53
N ALA A 152 8.26 -3.72 -6.45
CA ALA A 152 8.56 -5.00 -5.81
C ALA A 152 9.64 -5.79 -6.57
N ARG A 153 9.54 -5.89 -7.91
CA ARG A 153 10.52 -6.60 -8.74
C ARG A 153 11.93 -6.03 -8.62
N ARG A 154 12.08 -4.71 -8.49
CA ARG A 154 13.40 -4.10 -8.24
C ARG A 154 14.08 -4.57 -6.96
N ARG A 155 13.31 -5.12 -6.02
CA ARG A 155 13.79 -5.67 -4.74
C ARG A 155 13.84 -7.20 -4.76
N GLY A 156 13.79 -7.82 -5.94
CA GLY A 156 13.83 -9.27 -6.09
C GLY A 156 12.52 -9.98 -5.69
N LEU A 157 11.42 -9.25 -5.50
CA LEU A 157 10.14 -9.83 -5.09
C LEU A 157 9.26 -10.17 -6.30
N HIS A 158 8.65 -11.36 -6.27
CA HIS A 158 7.81 -11.88 -7.34
C HIS A 158 6.32 -11.64 -7.08
N ARG A 159 5.49 -11.85 -8.10
CA ARG A 159 4.03 -11.70 -8.01
C ARG A 159 3.35 -12.71 -7.09
N ASP A 160 4.02 -13.81 -6.78
CA ASP A 160 3.48 -14.85 -5.87
C ASP A 160 3.74 -14.55 -4.40
N ASP A 161 4.38 -13.41 -4.09
CA ASP A 161 4.59 -12.98 -2.71
C ASP A 161 3.25 -12.81 -1.97
N PRO A 162 3.12 -13.37 -0.75
CA PRO A 162 1.86 -13.36 -0.02
C PRO A 162 1.36 -11.94 0.32
N ARG A 163 2.24 -10.93 0.35
CA ARG A 163 1.86 -9.53 0.63
C ARG A 163 1.07 -8.89 -0.51
N ARG A 164 1.28 -9.36 -1.75
CA ARG A 164 0.67 -8.77 -2.94
C ARG A 164 -0.86 -8.89 -2.96
N GLY A 165 -1.38 -10.08 -2.68
CA GLY A 165 -2.82 -10.37 -2.78
C GLY A 165 -3.68 -9.43 -1.91
N PRO A 166 -3.43 -9.36 -0.59
CA PRO A 166 -4.14 -8.45 0.31
C PRO A 166 -4.06 -6.97 -0.11
N ALA A 167 -2.90 -6.53 -0.60
CA ALA A 167 -2.70 -5.16 -1.08
C ALA A 167 -3.54 -4.87 -2.35
N VAL A 168 -3.61 -5.82 -3.28
CA VAL A 168 -4.46 -5.71 -4.48
C VAL A 168 -5.95 -5.65 -4.10
N LEU A 169 -6.41 -6.50 -3.19
CA LEU A 169 -7.80 -6.46 -2.70
C LEU A 169 -8.15 -5.11 -2.08
N THR A 170 -7.27 -4.61 -1.20
CA THR A 170 -7.42 -3.30 -0.54
C THR A 170 -7.46 -2.16 -1.58
N HIS A 171 -6.61 -2.23 -2.59
CA HIS A 171 -6.54 -1.26 -3.68
C HIS A 171 -7.81 -1.27 -4.53
N LEU A 172 -8.33 -2.44 -4.89
CA LEU A 172 -9.55 -2.58 -5.69
C LEU A 172 -10.77 -1.98 -4.98
N LEU A 173 -10.93 -2.24 -3.69
CA LEU A 173 -11.99 -1.63 -2.88
C LEU A 173 -11.81 -0.11 -2.75
N GLY A 174 -10.57 0.36 -2.50
CA GLY A 174 -10.28 1.79 -2.44
C GLY A 174 -10.57 2.51 -3.76
N ARG A 175 -10.22 1.88 -4.88
CA ARG A 175 -10.51 2.39 -6.22
C ARG A 175 -12.00 2.42 -6.51
N ALA A 176 -12.77 1.41 -6.08
CA ALA A 176 -14.22 1.39 -6.21
C ALA A 176 -14.85 2.56 -5.42
N ALA A 177 -14.42 2.77 -4.18
CA ALA A 177 -14.89 3.90 -3.37
C ALA A 177 -14.58 5.26 -4.01
N THR A 178 -13.36 5.45 -4.54
CA THR A 178 -12.98 6.73 -5.17
C THR A 178 -13.65 6.98 -6.52
N ARG A 179 -13.84 5.93 -7.35
CA ARG A 179 -14.34 6.10 -8.73
C ARG A 179 -15.85 5.94 -8.87
N ALA A 180 -16.46 5.06 -8.09
CA ALA A 180 -17.88 4.73 -8.17
C ALA A 180 -18.67 5.13 -6.90
N GLY A 181 -17.98 5.41 -5.79
CA GLY A 181 -18.61 5.68 -4.50
C GLY A 181 -18.91 4.42 -3.69
N ASP A 182 -18.51 3.23 -4.18
CA ASP A 182 -18.77 1.97 -3.51
C ASP A 182 -17.87 1.77 -2.28
N THR A 183 -18.46 1.79 -1.10
CA THR A 183 -17.78 1.60 0.20
C THR A 183 -17.66 0.13 0.62
N ALA A 184 -18.52 -0.74 0.06
CA ALA A 184 -18.52 -2.18 0.26
C ALA A 184 -18.82 -2.92 -1.07
N GLY A 185 -18.14 -4.03 -1.32
CA GLY A 185 -18.28 -4.83 -2.55
C GLY A 185 -18.67 -6.29 -2.29
N PRO A 186 -19.40 -6.96 -3.22
CA PRO A 186 -19.68 -8.39 -3.10
C PRO A 186 -18.40 -9.21 -3.14
N VAL A 187 -18.25 -10.19 -2.24
CA VAL A 187 -17.04 -11.02 -2.12
C VAL A 187 -16.61 -11.60 -3.47
N GLY A 188 -17.53 -12.29 -4.16
CA GLY A 188 -17.23 -12.96 -5.43
C GLY A 188 -16.73 -12.00 -6.52
N ALA A 189 -17.28 -10.79 -6.59
CA ALA A 189 -16.88 -9.79 -7.58
C ALA A 189 -15.46 -9.27 -7.32
N VAL A 190 -15.14 -9.01 -6.05
CA VAL A 190 -13.81 -8.54 -5.63
C VAL A 190 -12.76 -9.62 -5.85
N LEU A 191 -13.05 -10.88 -5.49
CA LEU A 191 -12.14 -12.02 -5.72
C LEU A 191 -11.87 -12.24 -7.22
N GLN A 192 -12.90 -12.14 -8.07
CA GLN A 192 -12.71 -12.23 -9.52
C GLN A 192 -11.87 -11.08 -10.07
N ALA A 193 -12.08 -9.86 -9.58
CA ALA A 193 -11.26 -8.72 -9.97
C ALA A 193 -9.78 -8.93 -9.57
N ALA A 194 -9.52 -9.40 -8.35
CA ALA A 194 -8.17 -9.73 -7.90
C ALA A 194 -7.51 -10.84 -8.73
N ALA A 195 -8.27 -11.88 -9.11
CA ALA A 195 -7.78 -12.93 -10.01
C ALA A 195 -7.36 -12.38 -11.38
N ARG A 196 -8.15 -11.45 -11.96
CA ARG A 196 -7.80 -10.77 -13.23
C ARG A 196 -6.52 -9.95 -13.13
N GLU A 197 -6.23 -9.41 -11.95
CA GLU A 197 -4.97 -8.71 -11.64
C GLU A 197 -3.82 -9.67 -11.31
N GLY A 198 -4.02 -10.98 -11.45
CA GLY A 198 -2.99 -12.01 -11.29
C GLY A 198 -2.71 -12.39 -9.83
N VAL A 199 -3.68 -12.23 -8.92
CA VAL A 199 -3.59 -12.82 -7.58
C VAL A 199 -3.86 -14.32 -7.69
N ALA A 200 -2.88 -15.15 -7.36
CA ALA A 200 -2.93 -16.61 -7.54
C ALA A 200 -4.03 -17.29 -6.72
N ASP A 201 -4.16 -16.91 -5.45
CA ASP A 201 -5.23 -17.36 -4.56
C ASP A 201 -5.93 -16.16 -3.90
N PRO A 202 -6.99 -15.63 -4.54
CA PRO A 202 -7.74 -14.49 -4.01
C PRO A 202 -8.42 -14.78 -2.67
N ARG A 203 -8.83 -16.04 -2.40
CA ARG A 203 -9.52 -16.39 -1.15
C ARG A 203 -8.55 -16.32 0.02
N ARG A 204 -7.40 -16.99 -0.10
CA ARG A 204 -6.34 -16.90 0.91
C ARG A 204 -5.85 -15.47 1.12
N ALA A 205 -5.79 -14.67 0.05
CA ALA A 205 -5.45 -13.25 0.15
C ALA A 205 -6.52 -12.44 0.90
N LEU A 206 -7.81 -12.80 0.75
CA LEU A 206 -8.89 -12.19 1.50
C LEU A 206 -8.82 -12.57 2.98
N ASP A 207 -8.59 -13.85 3.29
CA ASP A 207 -8.42 -14.32 4.68
C ASP A 207 -7.30 -13.54 5.38
N ALA A 208 -6.13 -13.41 4.73
CA ALA A 208 -5.03 -12.61 5.27
C ALA A 208 -5.39 -11.11 5.43
N ALA A 209 -6.19 -10.54 4.52
CA ALA A 209 -6.61 -9.15 4.62
C ALA A 209 -7.64 -8.91 5.73
N LEU A 210 -8.47 -9.91 6.03
CA LEU A 210 -9.41 -9.94 7.15
C LEU A 210 -8.64 -10.06 8.48
N ASP A 211 -7.68 -10.98 8.55
CA ASP A 211 -6.83 -11.17 9.73
C ASP A 211 -6.03 -9.91 10.08
N ASP A 212 -5.53 -9.20 9.06
CA ASP A 212 -4.82 -7.93 9.22
C ASP A 212 -5.74 -6.74 9.56
N GLY A 213 -7.07 -6.93 9.55
CA GLY A 213 -8.07 -5.89 9.84
C GLY A 213 -8.15 -4.76 8.81
N ARG A 214 -7.57 -4.93 7.61
CA ARG A 214 -7.62 -3.93 6.53
C ARG A 214 -8.96 -3.96 5.80
N ILE A 215 -9.50 -5.17 5.67
CA ILE A 215 -10.81 -5.47 5.10
C ILE A 215 -11.65 -6.10 6.21
N ILE A 216 -12.94 -5.80 6.25
CA ILE A 216 -13.89 -6.47 7.16
C ILE A 216 -15.09 -6.99 6.37
N ALA A 217 -15.74 -8.01 6.92
CA ALA A 217 -17.01 -8.50 6.42
C ALA A 217 -18.17 -7.63 6.93
N VAL A 218 -19.12 -7.31 6.04
CA VAL A 218 -20.34 -6.54 6.34
C VAL A 218 -21.49 -7.29 5.67
N GLY A 219 -22.16 -8.17 6.42
CA GLY A 219 -23.15 -9.10 5.86
C GLY A 219 -22.53 -10.01 4.81
N ASP A 220 -23.07 -10.00 3.59
CA ASP A 220 -22.57 -10.75 2.43
C ASP A 220 -21.49 -10.01 1.61
N ARG A 221 -21.05 -8.84 2.10
CA ARG A 221 -20.09 -7.95 1.43
C ARG A 221 -18.79 -7.85 2.22
N ILE A 222 -17.79 -7.27 1.57
CA ILE A 222 -16.53 -6.86 2.20
C ILE A 222 -16.27 -5.39 1.95
N ALA A 223 -15.73 -4.72 2.95
CA ALA A 223 -15.45 -3.29 2.94
C ALA A 223 -14.05 -3.02 3.48
N LEU A 224 -13.48 -1.87 3.13
CA LEU A 224 -12.33 -1.37 3.87
C LEU A 224 -12.78 -0.98 5.26
N GLU A 225 -12.00 -1.36 6.28
CA GLU A 225 -12.32 -1.11 7.68
C GLU A 225 -12.75 0.35 7.92
N ARG A 226 -11.95 1.31 7.46
CA ARG A 226 -12.24 2.75 7.60
C ARG A 226 -13.60 3.18 7.05
N TYR A 227 -14.09 2.54 5.99
CA TYR A 227 -15.36 2.91 5.36
C TYR A 227 -16.51 2.26 6.11
N ALA A 228 -16.38 1.00 6.50
CA ALA A 228 -17.39 0.34 7.31
C ALA A 228 -17.54 1.00 8.69
N MET A 229 -16.43 1.38 9.34
CA MET A 229 -16.47 2.12 10.61
C MET A 229 -17.10 3.50 10.45
N ALA A 230 -16.79 4.20 9.35
CA ALA A 230 -17.43 5.49 9.05
C ALA A 230 -18.94 5.33 8.81
N GLU A 231 -19.36 4.30 8.08
CA GLU A 231 -20.78 4.01 7.86
C GLU A 231 -21.51 3.68 9.15
N GLN A 232 -20.94 2.82 9.99
CA GLN A 232 -21.52 2.49 11.28
C GLN A 232 -21.64 3.74 12.17
N SER A 233 -20.59 4.55 12.23
CA SER A 233 -20.63 5.79 13.01
C SER A 233 -21.70 6.77 12.51
N ILE A 234 -21.94 6.83 11.19
CA ILE A 234 -23.00 7.65 10.60
C ILE A 234 -24.37 7.07 10.95
N ALA A 235 -24.54 5.74 10.84
CA ALA A 235 -25.78 5.05 11.17
C ALA A 235 -26.17 5.29 12.63
N ASP A 236 -25.25 5.08 13.57
CA ASP A 236 -25.46 5.32 15.01
C ASP A 236 -25.82 6.80 15.27
N GLY A 237 -25.15 7.71 14.56
CA GLY A 237 -25.40 9.14 14.63
C GLY A 237 -26.82 9.51 14.17
N ILE A 238 -27.26 8.93 13.05
CA ILE A 238 -28.60 9.11 12.51
C ILE A 238 -29.64 8.49 13.42
N GLU A 239 -29.44 7.27 13.92
CA GLU A 239 -30.36 6.59 14.82
C GLU A 239 -30.59 7.42 16.09
N ARG A 240 -29.50 7.92 16.69
CA ARG A 240 -29.58 8.82 17.84
C ARG A 240 -30.36 10.09 17.51
N LEU A 241 -30.08 10.73 16.38
CA LEU A 241 -30.82 11.94 15.96
C LEU A 241 -32.30 11.64 15.74
N VAL A 242 -32.66 10.53 15.12
CA VAL A 242 -34.05 10.12 14.94
C VAL A 242 -34.74 9.89 16.29
N ALA A 243 -34.03 9.30 17.25
CA ALA A 243 -34.57 9.03 18.59
C ALA A 243 -34.73 10.30 19.45
N THR A 244 -33.81 11.26 19.34
CA THR A 244 -33.73 12.40 20.28
C THR A 244 -34.14 13.74 19.69
N ALA A 245 -34.18 13.91 18.37
CA ALA A 245 -34.44 15.21 17.77
C ALA A 245 -35.86 15.71 18.10
N GLU A 246 -35.95 16.96 18.54
CA GLU A 246 -37.22 17.64 18.73
C GLU A 246 -37.65 18.32 17.43
N PRO A 247 -38.96 18.29 17.09
CA PRO A 247 -39.44 18.99 15.91
C PRO A 247 -39.16 20.49 16.00
N LEU A 248 -38.61 21.10 14.94
CA LEU A 248 -38.34 22.55 14.88
C LEU A 248 -39.62 23.41 14.90
N ARG A 249 -40.77 22.81 14.55
CA ARG A 249 -42.09 23.44 14.62
C ARG A 249 -42.89 22.83 15.75
N GLU A 250 -43.43 23.69 16.59
CA GLU A 250 -44.34 23.32 17.67
C GLU A 250 -45.57 22.58 17.11
N GLY A 251 -45.88 21.41 17.67
CA GLY A 251 -47.02 20.58 17.25
C GLY A 251 -46.77 19.60 16.10
N ALA A 252 -45.57 19.54 15.51
CA ALA A 252 -45.27 18.54 14.48
C ALA A 252 -45.12 17.12 15.08
N PRO A 253 -45.67 16.08 14.43
CA PRO A 253 -45.60 14.72 14.94
C PRO A 253 -44.16 14.18 14.90
N ARG A 254 -43.76 13.46 15.96
CA ARG A 254 -42.48 12.74 16.00
C ARG A 254 -42.53 11.54 15.05
N VAL A 255 -41.51 11.39 14.21
CA VAL A 255 -41.32 10.17 13.41
C VAL A 255 -40.95 9.05 14.39
N ARG A 256 -41.87 8.12 14.66
CA ARG A 256 -41.58 6.92 15.47
C ARG A 256 -41.05 5.83 14.54
N ARG A 257 -39.99 5.14 14.97
CA ARG A 257 -39.48 3.94 14.31
C ARG A 257 -40.61 2.91 14.21
N ARG A 258 -40.84 2.35 13.02
CA ARG A 258 -41.67 1.14 12.86
C ARG A 258 -40.81 -0.02 13.39
N PRO A 259 -41.30 -0.88 14.29
CA PRO A 259 -40.55 -2.06 14.70
C PRO A 259 -40.20 -2.86 13.44
N ASP A 260 -38.94 -3.28 13.33
CA ASP A 260 -38.46 -4.12 12.24
C ASP A 260 -39.22 -5.48 12.31
N ASP A 261 -39.71 -5.96 11.17
CA ASP A 261 -40.47 -7.20 11.02
C ASP A 261 -39.48 -8.37 11.02
N ASP A 262 -38.90 -8.67 12.19
CA ASP A 262 -38.18 -9.92 12.43
C ASP A 262 -39.20 -11.06 12.42
N SER A 263 -39.52 -11.54 11.22
CA SER A 263 -40.13 -12.86 11.03
C SER A 263 -39.01 -13.90 11.11
N ASP A 264 -38.59 -14.16 12.35
CA ASP A 264 -38.01 -15.45 12.68
C ASP A 264 -39.13 -16.49 12.47
N GLU A 265 -39.02 -17.26 11.38
CA GLU A 265 -39.79 -18.47 11.17
C GLU A 265 -39.40 -19.48 12.26
N ASP A 266 -40.01 -19.35 13.44
CA ASP A 266 -40.11 -20.43 14.41
C ASP A 266 -40.92 -21.55 13.74
N SER A 267 -40.19 -22.49 13.17
CA SER A 267 -40.71 -23.80 12.77
C SER A 267 -40.90 -24.61 14.05
N ASP A 268 -42.05 -24.42 14.70
CA ASP A 268 -42.49 -25.30 15.77
C ASP A 268 -42.76 -26.70 15.18
N GLU A 269 -41.79 -27.60 15.37
CA GLU A 269 -42.00 -29.04 15.38
C GLU A 269 -42.91 -29.40 16.56
N ASP A 270 -44.23 -29.33 16.38
CA ASP A 270 -45.17 -29.98 17.29
C ASP A 270 -45.11 -31.49 17.06
N SER A 271 -44.23 -32.12 17.83
CA SER A 271 -44.30 -33.52 18.20
C SER A 271 -45.31 -33.68 19.34
N ASP A 272 -46.53 -34.08 19.02
CA ASP A 272 -47.43 -34.68 20.02
C ASP A 272 -47.76 -36.12 19.61
N GLU A 273 -46.87 -37.00 20.06
CA GLU A 273 -47.14 -38.39 20.36
C GLU A 273 -47.85 -38.40 21.74
N ASP A 274 -49.13 -38.79 21.82
CA ASP A 274 -49.52 -40.13 22.30
C ASP A 274 -50.96 -40.24 22.86
N ALA A 275 -51.52 -41.43 22.66
CA ALA A 275 -52.51 -42.16 23.47
C ALA A 275 -54.05 -41.96 23.32
N ALA A 276 -54.65 -43.00 22.72
CA ALA A 276 -55.84 -43.79 23.14
C ALA A 276 -57.25 -43.10 23.12
N GLU A 277 -58.38 -43.73 22.78
CA GLU A 277 -58.84 -45.13 22.79
C GLU A 277 -60.21 -45.17 22.06
N ALA A 278 -60.47 -46.20 21.24
CA ALA A 278 -61.77 -46.88 20.95
C ALA A 278 -61.80 -47.53 19.56
#